data_AF-A0A357R5W7-F1
#
_entry.id   AF-A0A357R5W7-F1
#
_cell.length_a   1.000
_cell.length_b   1.000
_cell.length_c   1.000
_cell.angle_alpha   90.00
_cell.angle_beta   90.00
_cell.angle_gamma   90.00
#
_symmetry.space_group_name_H-M   'P 1'
#
loop_
_entity.id
_entity.type
_entity.pdbx_description
1 polymer ?
#
loop_
_entity_poly.entity_id
_entity_poly.type
_entity_poly.pdbx_seq_one_letter_code
_entity_poly.pdbx_strand_id
1 'polypeptide(L)'
;MNWKGIMQRVAKALMVPIVVMPIAALFIAIGQFGPAFFTAAGNAIIVDFLPLLFAVGVAIGFTDSDGMAAFAAVTGHVVLVAVMKAINPGITLASGEFQPNDMSVLGGIIVGAYTAALYWRFRNIRFPEFL
;
A
#
# COMPACT_ATOMS: atom_id res chain seq x y z
N MET A 1 10.84 -24.93 5.03
CA MET A 1 10.59 -23.49 4.81
C MET A 1 11.79 -22.72 5.33
N ASN A 2 12.59 -22.11 4.47
CA ASN A 2 13.79 -21.38 4.88
C ASN A 2 13.39 -20.01 5.45
N TRP A 3 13.29 -19.90 6.78
CA TRP A 3 12.97 -18.68 7.52
C TRP A 3 13.77 -17.44 7.04
N LYS A 4 15.06 -17.65 6.76
CA LYS A 4 15.96 -16.62 6.21
C LYS A 4 15.49 -16.06 4.86
N GLY A 5 14.93 -16.91 3.99
CA GLY A 5 14.45 -16.49 2.67
C GLY A 5 13.15 -15.68 2.75
N ILE A 6 12.28 -16.00 3.70
CA ILE A 6 11.06 -15.20 3.96
C ILE A 6 11.45 -13.81 4.48
N MET A 7 12.38 -13.74 5.44
CA MET A 7 12.86 -12.44 5.95
C MET A 7 13.52 -11.58 4.87
N GLN A 8 14.28 -12.18 3.95
CA GLN A 8 14.87 -11.45 2.82
C GLN A 8 13.81 -10.90 1.85
N ARG A 9 12.75 -11.68 1.57
CA ARG A 9 11.64 -11.24 0.73
C ARG A 9 10.83 -10.12 1.38
N VAL A 10 10.54 -10.23 2.68
CA VAL A 10 9.94 -9.15 3.49
C VAL A 10 10.79 -7.89 3.42
N ALA A 11 12.10 -8.00 3.66
CA ALA A 11 12.99 -6.85 3.63
C ALA A 11 13.02 -6.19 2.24
N LYS A 12 13.05 -6.98 1.16
CA LYS A 12 13.01 -6.47 -0.22
C LYS A 12 11.67 -5.80 -0.56
N ALA A 13 10.55 -6.37 -0.11
CA ALA A 13 9.21 -5.80 -0.25
C ALA A 13 9.09 -4.43 0.42
N LEU A 14 9.58 -4.31 1.66
CA LEU A 14 9.50 -3.08 2.44
C LEU A 14 10.48 -2.01 1.95
N MET A 15 11.52 -2.38 1.19
CA MET A 15 12.46 -1.42 0.62
C MET A 15 11.85 -0.57 -0.50
N VAL A 16 10.92 -1.13 -1.30
CA VAL A 16 10.35 -0.43 -2.46
C VAL A 16 9.64 0.87 -2.07
N PRO A 17 8.75 0.92 -1.07
CA PRO A 17 8.11 2.17 -0.64
C PRO A 17 9.10 3.15 0.02
N ILE A 18 10.06 2.63 0.78
CA ILE A 18 11.04 3.46 1.51
C ILE A 18 11.91 4.28 0.55
N VAL A 19 12.23 3.72 -0.63
CA VAL A 19 13.02 4.42 -1.66
C VAL A 19 12.27 5.60 -2.28
N VAL A 20 10.94 5.67 -2.17
CA VAL A 20 10.13 6.79 -2.69
C VAL A 20 10.08 7.97 -1.72
N MET A 21 10.30 7.73 -0.42
CA MET A 21 10.24 8.78 0.61
C MET A 21 11.23 9.95 0.41
N PRO A 22 12.49 9.74 -0.02
CA PRO A 22 13.41 10.84 -0.32
C PRO A 22 12.89 11.79 -1.41
N ILE A 23 12.20 11.26 -2.42
CA ILE A 23 11.60 12.06 -3.49
C ILE A 23 10.46 12.90 -2.92
N ALA A 24 9.62 12.33 -2.06
CA ALA A 24 8.54 13.05 -1.42
C ALA A 24 9.06 14.17 -0.49
N ALA A 25 10.11 13.90 0.29
CA ALA A 25 10.79 14.89 1.11
C ALA A 25 11.39 16.03 0.26
N LEU A 26 11.98 15.70 -0.89
CA LEU A 26 12.52 16.67 -1.83
C LEU A 26 11.42 17.57 -2.41
N PHE A 27 10.25 17.03 -2.73
CA PHE A 27 9.10 17.83 -3.17
C PHE A 27 8.60 18.80 -2.09
N ILE A 28 8.57 18.37 -0.83
CA ILE A 28 8.22 19.25 0.29
C ILE A 28 9.28 20.37 0.45
N ALA A 29 10.56 20.02 0.38
CA ALA A 29 11.65 20.99 0.50
C ALA A 29 11.61 22.04 -0.62
N ILE A 30 11.36 21.63 -1.87
CA ILE A 30 11.19 22.57 -2.98
C ILE A 30 9.94 23.43 -2.78
N GLY A 31 8.85 22.87 -2.28
CA GLY A 31 7.61 23.59 -2.03
C GLY A 31 7.69 24.66 -0.92
N GLN A 32 8.72 24.61 -0.05
CA GLN A 32 8.97 25.68 0.93
C GLN A 32 9.57 26.94 0.29
N PHE A 33 10.37 26.77 -0.76
CA PHE A 33 11.05 27.89 -1.45
C PHE A 33 10.43 28.22 -2.82
N GLY A 34 9.50 27.39 -3.28
CA GLY A 34 8.84 27.47 -4.57
C GLY A 34 7.32 27.53 -4.45
N PRO A 35 6.60 27.22 -5.53
CA PRO A 35 5.14 27.26 -5.52
C PRO A 35 4.54 26.14 -4.65
N ALA A 36 3.47 26.48 -3.91
CA ALA A 36 2.86 25.62 -2.89
C ALA A 36 2.32 24.27 -3.40
N PHE A 37 2.14 24.10 -4.71
CA PHE A 37 1.69 22.83 -5.28
C PHE A 37 2.74 21.70 -5.11
N PHE A 38 4.03 22.03 -4.98
CA PHE A 38 5.05 21.01 -4.71
C PHE A 38 4.94 20.42 -3.31
N THR A 39 4.62 21.25 -2.30
CA THR A 39 4.33 20.78 -0.94
C THR A 39 3.11 19.86 -0.91
N ALA A 40 2.05 20.21 -1.65
CA ALA A 40 0.86 19.38 -1.77
C ALA A 40 1.17 18.02 -2.43
N ALA A 41 1.97 18.00 -3.49
CA ALA A 41 2.39 16.77 -4.15
C ALA A 41 3.24 15.87 -3.25
N GLY A 42 4.18 16.44 -2.48
CA GLY A 42 5.00 15.70 -1.53
C GLY A 42 4.17 15.11 -0.39
N ASN A 43 3.22 15.88 0.16
CA ASN A 43 2.31 15.41 1.20
C ASN A 43 1.40 14.28 0.69
N ALA A 44 0.89 14.38 -0.54
CA ALA A 44 0.07 13.32 -1.12
C ALA A 44 0.81 11.98 -1.19
N ILE A 45 2.11 11.99 -1.54
CA ILE A 45 2.90 10.76 -1.61
C ILE A 45 3.07 10.11 -0.22
N ILE A 46 3.32 10.91 0.83
CA ILE A 46 3.63 10.40 2.18
C ILE A 46 2.36 10.05 2.96
N VAL A 47 1.30 10.84 2.82
CA VAL A 47 0.11 10.72 3.64
C VAL A 47 -0.94 9.85 2.94
N ASP A 48 -1.22 10.14 1.67
CA ASP A 48 -2.37 9.52 0.98
C ASP A 48 -1.99 8.21 0.28
N PHE A 49 -0.84 8.16 -0.38
CA PHE A 49 -0.43 7.01 -1.20
C PHE A 49 0.46 6.00 -0.49
N LEU A 50 1.02 6.33 0.69
CA LEU A 50 1.93 5.45 1.40
C LEU A 50 1.32 4.07 1.70
N PRO A 51 0.07 3.94 2.18
CA PRO A 51 -0.57 2.64 2.39
C PRO A 51 -0.64 1.79 1.11
N LEU A 52 -0.97 2.42 -0.02
CA LEU A 52 -1.06 1.77 -1.32
C LEU A 52 0.32 1.31 -1.81
N LEU A 53 1.34 2.15 -1.66
CA LEU A 53 2.73 1.80 -1.98
C LEU A 53 3.19 0.58 -1.20
N PHE A 54 2.85 0.50 0.10
CA PHE A 54 3.14 -0.68 0.92
C PHE A 54 2.35 -1.92 0.47
N ALA A 55 1.08 -1.79 0.10
CA ALA A 55 0.31 -2.92 -0.44
C ALA A 55 0.97 -3.52 -1.69
N VAL A 56 1.36 -2.65 -2.62
CA VAL A 56 2.02 -3.06 -3.87
C VAL A 56 3.41 -3.61 -3.60
N GLY A 57 4.22 -2.93 -2.78
CA GLY A 57 5.59 -3.35 -2.44
C GLY A 57 5.63 -4.73 -1.78
N VAL A 58 4.70 -4.99 -0.85
CA VAL A 58 4.55 -6.30 -0.22
C VAL A 58 4.08 -7.36 -1.22
N ALA A 59 3.06 -7.08 -2.03
CA ALA A 59 2.59 -8.05 -3.03
C ALA A 59 3.70 -8.44 -4.02
N ILE A 60 4.40 -7.47 -4.61
CA ILE A 60 5.47 -7.72 -5.59
C ILE A 60 6.65 -8.47 -4.96
N GLY A 61 7.08 -8.07 -3.75
CA GLY A 61 8.24 -8.68 -3.10
C GLY A 61 8.02 -10.15 -2.71
N PHE A 62 6.76 -10.57 -2.55
CA PHE A 62 6.41 -11.96 -2.25
C PHE A 62 5.99 -12.82 -3.45
N THR A 63 5.73 -12.21 -4.61
CA THR A 63 5.22 -12.89 -5.83
C THR A 63 6.26 -12.98 -6.95
N ASP A 64 7.55 -12.95 -6.60
CA ASP A 64 8.68 -12.98 -7.53
C ASP A 64 8.60 -11.88 -8.61
N SER A 65 8.04 -10.72 -8.25
CA SER A 65 7.87 -9.53 -9.10
C SER A 65 6.87 -9.66 -10.26
N ASP A 66 5.81 -10.45 -10.09
CA ASP A 66 4.71 -10.51 -11.07
C ASP A 66 3.86 -9.22 -11.03
N GLY A 67 3.72 -8.58 -12.19
CA GLY A 67 2.91 -7.36 -12.35
C GLY A 67 1.43 -7.57 -12.05
N MET A 68 0.89 -8.78 -12.26
CA MET A 68 -0.53 -9.07 -11.97
C MET A 68 -0.83 -9.03 -10.47
N ALA A 69 0.14 -9.42 -9.63
CA ALA A 69 0.01 -9.32 -8.18
C ALA A 69 -0.05 -7.86 -7.71
N ALA A 70 0.65 -6.95 -8.40
CA ALA A 70 0.59 -5.52 -8.12
C ALA A 70 -0.81 -4.95 -8.36
N PHE A 71 -1.42 -5.25 -9.52
CA PHE A 71 -2.78 -4.81 -9.83
C PHE A 71 -3.83 -5.38 -8.86
N ALA A 72 -3.67 -6.65 -8.47
CA ALA A 72 -4.54 -7.27 -7.47
C ALA A 72 -4.41 -6.58 -6.10
N ALA A 73 -3.20 -6.17 -5.70
CA ALA A 73 -2.96 -5.46 -4.44
C ALA A 73 -3.54 -4.04 -4.46
N VAL A 74 -3.42 -3.32 -5.58
CA VAL A 74 -4.04 -2.00 -5.75
C VAL A 74 -5.55 -2.10 -5.59
N THR A 75 -6.17 -3.04 -6.30
CA THR A 75 -7.63 -3.25 -6.25
C THR A 75 -8.08 -3.65 -4.85
N GLY A 76 -7.36 -4.58 -4.21
CA GLY A 76 -7.65 -5.00 -2.83
C GLY A 76 -7.52 -3.86 -1.82
N HIS A 77 -6.57 -2.94 -2.01
CA HIS A 77 -6.39 -1.80 -1.14
C HIS A 77 -7.54 -0.79 -1.29
N VAL A 78 -7.96 -0.51 -2.52
CA VAL A 78 -9.11 0.36 -2.79
C VAL A 78 -10.39 -0.20 -2.15
N VAL A 79 -10.62 -1.51 -2.25
CA VAL A 79 -11.77 -2.18 -1.61
C VAL A 79 -11.67 -2.08 -0.09
N LEU A 80 -10.49 -2.30 0.50
CA LEU A 80 -10.30 -2.17 1.95
C LEU A 80 -10.68 -0.76 2.43
N VAL A 81 -10.16 0.28 1.76
CA VAL A 81 -10.44 1.68 2.12
C VAL A 81 -11.94 1.98 2.00
N ALA A 82 -12.62 1.50 0.96
CA ALA A 82 -14.05 1.69 0.78
C ALA A 82 -14.86 1.00 1.90
N VAL A 83 -14.51 -0.24 2.26
CA VAL A 83 -15.17 -1.00 3.32
C VAL A 83 -14.96 -0.36 4.69
N MET A 84 -13.74 0.09 5.00
CA MET A 84 -13.45 0.76 6.27
C MET A 84 -14.28 2.03 6.42
N LYS A 85 -14.35 2.86 5.37
CA LYS A 85 -15.18 4.08 5.35
C LYS A 85 -16.67 3.78 5.57
N ALA A 86 -17.16 2.64 5.08
CA ALA A 86 -18.55 2.23 5.25
C ALA A 86 -18.87 1.70 6.66
N ILE A 87 -17.93 0.98 7.28
CA ILE A 87 -18.15 0.32 8.59
C ILE A 87 -17.84 1.26 9.76
N ASN A 88 -16.70 1.94 9.71
CA ASN A 88 -16.27 2.86 10.75
C ASN A 88 -15.57 4.06 10.10
N PRO A 89 -16.32 5.13 9.78
CA PRO A 89 -15.77 6.27 9.06
C PRO A 89 -14.69 7.01 9.88
N GLY A 90 -14.69 6.87 11.21
CA GLY A 90 -13.76 7.55 12.09
C GLY A 90 -14.36 7.88 13.44
N ILE A 91 -13.52 8.38 14.33
CA ILE A 91 -13.97 8.93 15.62
C ILE A 91 -13.93 10.46 15.55
N THR A 92 -14.94 11.10 16.13
CA THR A 92 -14.87 12.54 16.40
C THR A 92 -14.17 12.70 17.74
N LEU A 93 -13.01 13.35 17.75
CA LEU A 93 -12.29 13.61 18.99
C LEU A 93 -13.05 14.63 19.84
N ALA A 94 -12.77 14.65 21.14
CA ALA A 94 -13.34 15.65 22.07
C ALA A 94 -13.00 17.11 21.67
N SER A 95 -12.01 17.32 20.79
CA SER A 95 -11.65 18.60 20.17
C SER A 95 -12.60 19.03 19.03
N GLY A 96 -13.54 18.19 18.61
CA GLY A 96 -14.43 18.44 17.47
C GLY A 96 -13.83 18.10 16.10
N GLU A 97 -12.56 17.67 16.04
CA GLU A 97 -11.95 17.19 14.80
C GLU A 97 -12.37 15.75 14.48
N PHE A 98 -12.75 15.53 13.22
CA PHE A 98 -13.04 14.20 12.69
C PHE A 98 -11.73 13.52 12.29
N GLN A 99 -11.36 12.44 12.98
CA GLN A 99 -10.22 11.62 12.61
C GLN A 99 -10.71 10.38 11.85
N PRO A 100 -10.43 10.30 10.53
CA PRO A 100 -10.78 9.13 9.75
C PRO A 100 -10.02 7.91 10.26
N ASN A 101 -10.70 6.75 10.26
CA ASN A 101 -10.09 5.48 10.67
C ASN A 101 -9.25 4.92 9.52
N ASP A 102 -8.09 5.53 9.31
CA ASP A 102 -7.15 5.11 8.30
C ASP A 102 -6.16 4.11 8.91
N MET A 103 -6.23 2.85 8.49
CA MET A 103 -5.27 1.81 8.88
C MET A 103 -3.83 2.06 8.37
N SER A 104 -3.59 3.20 7.72
CA SER A 104 -2.29 3.69 7.23
C SER A 104 -1.45 2.55 6.60
N VAL A 105 -0.14 2.53 6.87
CA VAL A 105 0.82 1.53 6.36
C VAL A 105 0.42 0.10 6.74
N LEU A 106 -0.17 -0.10 7.92
CA LEU A 106 -0.57 -1.43 8.40
C LEU A 106 -1.64 -2.05 7.50
N GLY A 107 -2.63 -1.26 7.07
CA GLY A 107 -3.64 -1.71 6.11
C GLY A 107 -3.04 -2.08 4.76
N GLY A 108 -2.04 -1.33 4.31
CA GLY A 108 -1.25 -1.66 3.13
C GLY A 108 -0.57 -3.02 3.23
N ILE A 109 0.19 -3.25 4.31
CA ILE A 109 0.93 -4.50 4.54
C ILE A 109 0.00 -5.71 4.60
N ILE A 110 -1.13 -5.60 5.30
CA ILE A 110 -2.10 -6.69 5.42
C ILE A 110 -2.66 -7.06 4.04
N VAL A 111 -3.09 -6.06 3.26
CA VAL A 111 -3.61 -6.30 1.90
C VAL A 111 -2.54 -6.94 1.03
N GLY A 112 -1.32 -6.41 1.00
CA GLY A 112 -0.23 -6.96 0.19
C GLY A 112 0.13 -8.40 0.57
N ALA A 113 0.16 -8.72 1.86
CA ALA A 113 0.41 -10.07 2.35
C ALA A 113 -0.73 -11.03 1.97
N TYR A 114 -1.98 -10.57 2.08
CA TYR A 114 -3.15 -11.35 1.69
C TYR A 114 -3.19 -11.61 0.17
N THR A 115 -2.93 -10.59 -0.64
CA THR A 115 -2.79 -10.71 -2.10
C THR A 115 -1.70 -11.71 -2.46
N ALA A 116 -0.53 -11.64 -1.82
CA ALA A 116 0.55 -12.59 -2.07
C ALA A 116 0.15 -14.05 -1.71
N ALA A 117 -0.56 -14.24 -0.61
CA ALA A 117 -1.05 -15.57 -0.20
C ALA A 117 -2.05 -16.14 -1.22
N LEU A 118 -3.00 -15.31 -1.66
CA LEU A 118 -3.98 -15.67 -2.70
C LEU A 118 -3.30 -15.96 -4.03
N TYR A 119 -2.31 -15.17 -4.42
CA TYR A 119 -1.54 -15.37 -5.65
C TYR A 119 -0.92 -16.77 -5.68
N TRP A 120 -0.21 -17.18 -4.61
CA TRP A 120 0.36 -18.53 -4.54
C TRP A 120 -0.70 -19.64 -4.53
N ARG A 121 -1.89 -19.36 -3.97
CA ARG A 121 -2.99 -20.33 -3.90
C ARG A 121 -3.71 -20.53 -5.24
N PHE A 122 -3.90 -19.46 -6.03
CA PHE A 122 -4.79 -19.43 -7.18
C PHE A 122 -4.08 -19.32 -8.54
N ARG A 123 -2.79 -18.98 -8.59
CA ARG A 123 -2.04 -18.77 -9.85
C ARG A 123 -2.02 -19.95 -10.83
N ASN A 124 -2.22 -21.18 -10.35
CA ASN A 124 -2.15 -22.40 -11.16
C ASN A 124 -3.53 -23.00 -11.47
N ILE A 125 -4.62 -22.33 -11.07
CA ILE A 125 -5.96 -22.82 -11.36
C ILE A 125 -6.30 -22.48 -12.82
N ARG A 126 -6.70 -23.49 -13.58
CA ARG A 126 -7.30 -23.31 -14.90
C ARG A 126 -8.80 -23.50 -14.78
N PHE A 127 -9.56 -22.53 -15.28
CA PHE A 127 -11.01 -22.64 -15.36
C PHE A 127 -11.40 -23.38 -16.65
N PRO A 128 -12.57 -24.05 -16.67
CA PRO A 128 -13.16 -24.56 -17.89
C PRO A 128 -13.43 -23.42 -18.89
N GLU A 129 -13.35 -23.67 -20.20
CA GLU A 129 -13.47 -22.65 -21.26
C GLU A 129 -14.82 -21.90 -21.32
N PHE A 130 -15.80 -22.30 -20.50
CA PHE A 130 -17.11 -21.64 -20.40
C PHE A 130 -17.19 -20.52 -19.34
N LEU A 131 -16.08 -20.23 -18.63
CA LEU A 131 -15.89 -19.14 -17.67
C LEU A 131 -14.67 -18.29 -18.04
#